data_AF-A0A257PAW5-F1
#
_entry.id   AF-A0A257PAW5-F1
#
_cell.length_a   1.000
_cell.length_b   1.000
_cell.length_c   1.000
_cell.angle_alpha   90.00
_cell.angle_beta   90.00
_cell.angle_gamma   90.00
#
_symmetry.space_group_name_H-M   'P 1'
#
loop_
_entity.id
_entity.type
_entity.pdbx_description
1 polymer ?
#
loop_
_entity_poly.entity_id
_entity_poly.type
_entity_poly.pdbx_seq_one_letter_code
_entity_poly.pdbx_strand_id
1 'polypeptide(L)'
;NGLFLLGNHDFKLARALRGDAVTRGEALARTLAELPGDLRERALAEISAATGWLRHGALFFVHGGFHREMLREEPAPFPPGRPDRLLARALYGQPTGRVTGAGKPERVLYWVNDIPAGMTVYCGHDRRSQDGRPYVRDNAQGGRAVFMDTGAGKGGHLSWVDL
;
A
#
# COMPACT_ATOMS: atom_id res chain seq x y z
N ASN A 1 -10.23 16.42 -9.69
CA ASN A 1 -9.44 15.22 -10.06
C ASN A 1 -8.92 14.56 -8.80
N GLY A 2 -9.17 13.26 -8.64
CA GLY A 2 -8.61 12.45 -7.54
C GLY A 2 -7.37 11.68 -8.00
N LEU A 3 -6.54 11.24 -7.06
CA LEU A 3 -5.40 10.37 -7.31
C LEU A 3 -5.59 9.03 -6.59
N PHE A 4 -5.12 7.96 -7.21
CA PHE A 4 -5.17 6.60 -6.70
C PHE A 4 -3.75 6.04 -6.59
N LEU A 5 -3.41 5.48 -5.43
CA LEU A 5 -2.11 4.85 -5.18
C LEU A 5 -2.24 3.35 -5.27
N LEU A 6 -1.23 2.72 -5.86
CA LEU A 6 -1.21 1.28 -6.07
C LEU A 6 -1.04 0.54 -4.74
N GLY A 7 -2.05 -0.26 -4.37
CA GLY A 7 -1.99 -1.19 -3.24
C GLY A 7 -1.61 -2.61 -3.67
N ASN A 8 -1.25 -3.45 -2.69
CA ASN A 8 -0.86 -4.83 -2.96
C ASN A 8 -1.99 -5.71 -3.51
N HIS A 9 -3.25 -5.40 -3.14
CA HIS A 9 -4.41 -6.10 -3.66
C HIS A 9 -4.72 -5.67 -5.10
N ASP A 10 -4.55 -4.39 -5.41
CA ASP A 10 -4.71 -3.83 -6.76
C ASP A 10 -3.67 -4.40 -7.70
N PHE A 11 -2.39 -4.39 -7.28
CA PHE A 11 -1.30 -5.01 -8.03
C PHE A 11 -1.61 -6.48 -8.38
N LYS A 12 -2.16 -7.22 -7.42
CA LYS A 12 -2.54 -8.62 -7.63
C LYS A 12 -3.76 -8.78 -8.54
N LEU A 13 -4.74 -7.90 -8.43
CA LEU A 13 -5.94 -7.88 -9.28
C LEU A 13 -5.57 -7.59 -10.74
N ALA A 14 -4.81 -6.53 -11.00
CA ALA A 14 -4.36 -6.19 -12.36
C ALA A 14 -3.56 -7.33 -13.00
N ARG A 15 -2.65 -7.97 -12.26
CA ARG A 15 -1.95 -9.18 -12.74
C ARG A 15 -2.92 -10.31 -13.10
N ALA A 16 -3.94 -10.57 -12.27
CA ALA A 16 -4.94 -11.59 -12.57
C ALA A 16 -5.78 -11.24 -13.81
N LEU A 17 -6.16 -9.98 -13.98
CA LEU A 17 -6.92 -9.48 -15.13
C LEU A 17 -6.11 -9.53 -16.43
N ARG A 18 -4.81 -9.27 -16.37
CA ARG A 18 -3.86 -9.43 -17.48
C ARG A 18 -3.64 -10.88 -17.89
N GLY A 19 -4.06 -11.84 -17.06
CA GLY A 19 -3.90 -13.28 -17.30
C GLY A 19 -2.67 -13.90 -16.65
N ASP A 20 -1.95 -13.18 -15.80
CA ASP A 20 -0.80 -13.73 -15.09
C ASP A 20 -1.21 -14.88 -14.16
N ALA A 21 -0.30 -15.86 -14.00
CA ALA A 21 -0.41 -16.85 -12.94
C ALA A 21 -0.20 -16.19 -11.56
N VAL A 22 -1.28 -16.07 -10.79
CA VAL A 22 -1.28 -15.57 -9.40
C VAL A 22 -2.12 -16.47 -8.51
N THR A 23 -1.72 -16.62 -7.24
CA THR A 23 -2.51 -17.36 -6.25
C THR A 23 -3.84 -16.66 -5.99
N ARG A 24 -4.97 -17.27 -6.35
CA ARG A 24 -6.30 -16.67 -6.15
C ARG A 24 -6.87 -17.11 -4.81
N GLY A 25 -6.72 -16.25 -3.80
CA GLY A 25 -7.47 -16.41 -2.55
C GLY A 25 -8.94 -16.04 -2.77
N GLU A 26 -9.80 -16.43 -1.82
CA GLU A 26 -11.26 -16.27 -1.91
C GLU A 26 -11.69 -14.85 -2.30
N ALA A 27 -11.15 -13.82 -1.65
CA ALA A 27 -11.49 -12.43 -1.94
C ALA A 27 -11.19 -12.03 -3.40
N LEU A 28 -10.02 -12.41 -3.92
CA LEU A 28 -9.65 -12.11 -5.31
C LEU A 28 -10.53 -12.90 -6.29
N ALA A 29 -10.80 -14.18 -5.99
CA ALA A 29 -11.67 -15.00 -6.84
C ALA A 29 -13.08 -14.40 -6.93
N ARG A 30 -13.62 -13.91 -5.81
CA ARG A 30 -14.91 -13.24 -5.73
C ARG A 30 -14.93 -11.95 -6.54
N THR A 31 -13.94 -11.07 -6.35
CA THR A 31 -13.80 -9.84 -7.15
C THR A 31 -13.74 -10.15 -8.65
N LEU A 32 -12.99 -11.17 -9.05
CA LEU A 32 -12.91 -11.63 -10.43
C LEU A 32 -14.18 -12.32 -10.95
N ALA A 33 -15.11 -12.75 -10.10
CA ALA A 33 -16.40 -13.29 -10.54
C ALA A 33 -17.42 -12.16 -10.70
N GLU A 34 -17.39 -11.18 -9.80
CA GLU A 34 -18.38 -10.09 -9.72
C GLU A 34 -18.08 -8.93 -10.69
N LEU A 35 -16.82 -8.71 -11.09
CA LEU A 35 -16.46 -7.63 -12.01
C LEU A 35 -17.07 -7.81 -13.42
N PRO A 36 -17.90 -6.88 -13.91
CA PRO A 36 -18.35 -6.84 -15.31
C PRO A 36 -17.20 -6.67 -16.30
N GLY A 37 -17.38 -7.09 -17.56
CA GLY A 37 -16.33 -7.08 -18.58
C GLY A 37 -15.72 -5.70 -18.86
N ASP A 38 -16.56 -4.69 -19.04
CA ASP A 38 -16.14 -3.29 -19.25
C ASP A 38 -15.37 -2.73 -18.04
N LEU A 39 -15.80 -3.09 -16.82
CA LEU A 39 -15.11 -2.68 -15.60
C LEU A 39 -13.78 -3.42 -15.40
N ARG A 40 -13.59 -4.62 -15.97
CA ARG A 40 -12.29 -5.31 -15.92
C ARG A 40 -11.23 -4.58 -16.74
N GLU A 41 -11.59 -4.17 -17.95
CA GLU A 41 -10.67 -3.43 -18.83
C GLU A 41 -10.31 -2.08 -18.22
N ARG A 42 -11.32 -1.35 -17.72
CA ARG A 42 -11.08 -0.09 -17.00
C ARG A 42 -10.25 -0.31 -15.73
N ALA A 43 -10.57 -1.29 -14.89
CA ALA A 43 -9.80 -1.56 -13.68
C ALA A 43 -8.34 -1.90 -14.01
N LEU A 44 -8.10 -2.72 -15.04
CA LEU A 44 -6.75 -3.02 -15.49
C LEU A 44 -6.00 -1.76 -15.93
N ALA A 45 -6.64 -0.90 -16.73
CA ALA A 45 -6.02 0.35 -17.20
C ALA A 45 -5.69 1.30 -16.04
N GLU A 46 -6.66 1.59 -15.16
CA GLU A 46 -6.50 2.53 -14.05
C GLU A 46 -5.48 2.00 -13.02
N ILE A 47 -5.53 0.72 -12.67
CA ILE A 47 -4.56 0.13 -11.73
C ILE A 47 -3.15 0.11 -12.35
N SER A 48 -3.02 -0.14 -13.65
CA SER A 48 -1.70 -0.12 -14.32
C SER A 48 -1.10 1.28 -14.44
N ALA A 49 -1.95 2.32 -14.42
CA ALA A 49 -1.52 3.71 -14.41
C ALA A 49 -1.28 4.26 -12.99
N ALA A 50 -1.73 3.56 -11.95
CA ALA A 50 -1.59 3.98 -10.56
C ALA A 50 -0.12 4.04 -10.12
N THR A 51 0.21 5.10 -9.39
CA THR A 51 1.58 5.28 -8.88
C THR A 51 1.80 4.53 -7.57
N GLY A 52 3.01 4.01 -7.34
CA GLY A 52 3.37 3.29 -6.12
C GLY A 52 3.51 4.18 -4.89
N TRP A 53 3.90 5.44 -5.08
CA TRP A 53 3.97 6.46 -4.03
C TRP A 53 3.83 7.85 -4.62
N LEU A 54 3.59 8.84 -3.76
CA LEU A 54 3.48 10.24 -4.15
C LEU A 54 4.13 11.13 -3.08
N ARG A 55 4.88 12.13 -3.52
CA ARG A 55 5.37 13.21 -2.66
C ARG A 55 4.71 14.52 -3.02
N HIS A 56 4.21 15.24 -2.01
CA HIS A 56 3.67 16.59 -2.15
C HIS A 56 4.24 17.47 -1.03
N GLY A 57 5.29 18.23 -1.33
CA GLY A 57 6.01 19.02 -0.34
C GLY A 57 6.60 18.15 0.77
N ALA A 58 6.12 18.38 2.00
CA ALA A 58 6.48 17.62 3.20
C ALA A 58 5.57 16.40 3.46
N LEU A 59 4.57 16.18 2.61
CA LEU A 59 3.66 15.03 2.69
C LEU A 59 4.15 13.94 1.75
N PHE A 60 4.06 12.70 2.22
CA PHE A 60 4.40 11.52 1.44
C PHE A 60 3.31 10.47 1.60
N PHE A 61 2.90 9.84 0.52
CA PHE A 61 1.80 8.87 0.51
C PHE A 61 2.29 7.55 -0.10
N VAL A 62 2.05 6.44 0.60
CA VAL A 62 2.47 5.11 0.16
C VAL A 62 1.60 4.03 0.79
N HIS A 63 1.32 2.94 0.10
CA HIS A 63 0.40 1.93 0.63
C HIS A 63 0.95 1.17 1.86
N GLY A 64 2.12 0.55 1.74
CA GLY A 64 2.64 -0.43 2.69
C GLY A 64 3.79 0.06 3.58
N GLY A 65 4.71 0.85 3.05
CA GLY A 65 5.81 1.41 3.85
C GLY A 65 6.78 2.26 3.04
N PHE A 66 7.43 3.18 3.73
CA PHE A 66 8.37 4.13 3.15
C PHE A 66 9.81 3.57 3.04
N HIS A 67 10.59 4.13 2.12
CA HIS A 67 12.05 3.99 2.06
C HIS A 67 12.67 5.32 1.62
N ARG A 68 13.84 5.68 2.16
CA ARG A 68 14.48 6.97 1.89
C ARG A 68 14.81 7.19 0.41
N GLU A 69 15.10 6.12 -0.33
CA GLU A 69 15.36 6.20 -1.78
C GLU A 69 14.13 6.65 -2.57
N MET A 70 12.91 6.43 -2.08
CA MET A 70 11.68 6.92 -2.72
C MET A 70 11.58 8.46 -2.73
N LEU A 71 12.43 9.16 -1.98
CA LEU A 71 12.54 10.63 -2.04
C LEU A 71 13.38 11.13 -3.21
N ARG A 72 14.15 10.24 -3.84
CA ARG A 72 15.07 10.52 -4.95
C ARG A 72 14.65 9.81 -6.22
N GLU A 73 13.92 8.71 -6.09
CA GLU A 73 13.44 7.89 -7.20
C GLU A 73 11.94 8.08 -7.38
N GLU A 74 11.54 8.26 -8.63
CA GLU A 74 10.14 8.21 -9.02
C GLU A 74 9.67 6.75 -9.06
N PRO A 75 8.39 6.50 -8.76
CA PRO A 75 7.81 5.16 -8.86
C PRO A 75 7.89 4.65 -10.28
N ALA A 76 8.45 3.44 -10.43
CA ALA A 76 8.48 2.76 -11.71
C ALA A 76 7.04 2.49 -12.20
N PRO A 77 6.81 2.48 -13.54
CA PRO A 77 5.55 2.03 -14.11
C PRO A 77 5.19 0.61 -13.66
N PHE A 78 3.92 0.25 -13.78
CA PHE A 78 3.44 -1.08 -13.42
C PHE A 78 4.25 -2.19 -14.12
N PRO A 79 4.96 -3.06 -13.37
CA PRO A 79 5.88 -4.01 -13.98
C PRO A 79 5.16 -5.16 -14.70
N PRO A 80 5.77 -5.75 -15.74
CA PRO A 80 5.27 -6.97 -16.37
C PRO A 80 5.40 -8.20 -15.47
N GLY A 81 6.23 -8.14 -14.43
CA GLY A 81 6.52 -9.28 -13.56
C GLY A 81 6.48 -8.94 -12.07
N ARG A 82 7.54 -9.33 -11.34
CA ARG A 82 7.67 -9.00 -9.92
C ARG A 82 8.00 -7.50 -9.75
N PRO A 83 7.53 -6.87 -8.67
CA PRO A 83 7.94 -5.52 -8.34
C PRO A 83 9.43 -5.50 -7.99
N ASP A 84 10.09 -4.38 -8.29
CA ASP A 84 11.44 -4.10 -7.81
C ASP A 84 11.45 -3.92 -6.27
N ARG A 85 12.62 -3.61 -5.70
CA ARG A 85 12.78 -3.46 -4.25
C ARG A 85 11.92 -2.32 -3.67
N LEU A 86 11.86 -1.17 -4.32
CA LEU A 86 11.15 0.00 -3.80
C LEU A 86 9.65 -0.18 -3.95
N LEU A 87 9.19 -0.64 -5.11
CA LEU A 87 7.78 -0.95 -5.30
C LEU A 87 7.34 -2.09 -4.36
N ALA A 88 8.17 -3.11 -4.13
CA ALA A 88 7.86 -4.16 -3.16
C ALA A 88 7.72 -3.58 -1.74
N ARG A 89 8.59 -2.65 -1.31
CA ARG A 89 8.44 -1.95 -0.04
C ARG A 89 7.16 -1.12 0.00
N ALA A 90 6.85 -0.39 -1.09
CA ALA A 90 5.64 0.42 -1.21
C ALA A 90 4.36 -0.43 -1.15
N LEU A 91 4.36 -1.66 -1.67
CA LEU A 91 3.18 -2.53 -1.66
C LEU A 91 3.04 -3.35 -0.37
N TYR A 92 4.14 -3.87 0.17
CA TYR A 92 4.11 -4.93 1.18
C TYR A 92 4.72 -4.53 2.54
N GLY A 93 5.24 -3.31 2.66
CA GLY A 93 5.93 -2.85 3.87
C GLY A 93 7.27 -3.57 4.09
N GLN A 94 7.71 -3.64 5.34
CA GLN A 94 9.00 -4.23 5.73
C GLN A 94 8.84 -5.61 6.37
N PRO A 95 9.22 -6.69 5.67
CA PRO A 95 9.21 -8.03 6.27
C PRO A 95 10.40 -8.20 7.23
N THR A 96 10.24 -9.08 8.23
CA THR A 96 11.34 -9.54 9.09
C THR A 96 12.06 -10.76 8.55
N GLY A 97 11.51 -11.39 7.50
CA GLY A 97 11.93 -12.71 7.00
C GLY A 97 11.30 -13.88 7.76
N ARG A 98 10.55 -13.62 8.82
CA ARG A 98 9.79 -14.64 9.56
C ARG A 98 8.34 -14.70 9.10
N VAL A 99 7.69 -15.82 9.40
CA VAL A 99 6.24 -15.97 9.30
C VAL A 99 5.66 -16.00 10.71
N THR A 100 4.50 -15.37 10.88
CA THR A 100 3.70 -15.45 12.10
C THR A 100 3.11 -16.85 12.25
N GLY A 101 2.62 -17.21 13.44
CA GLY A 101 1.91 -18.47 13.68
C GLY A 101 0.68 -18.70 12.79
N ALA A 102 0.17 -17.64 12.15
CA ALA A 102 -0.89 -17.69 11.15
C ALA A 102 -0.39 -17.82 9.69
N GLY A 103 0.90 -18.12 9.49
CA GLY A 103 1.51 -18.33 8.16
C GLY A 103 1.69 -17.05 7.31
N LYS A 104 1.51 -15.86 7.90
CA LYS A 104 1.67 -14.57 7.20
C LYS A 104 3.03 -13.96 7.51
N PRO A 105 3.68 -13.26 6.56
CA PRO A 105 4.94 -12.56 6.83
C PRO A 105 4.82 -11.65 8.05
N GLU A 106 5.76 -11.79 8.98
CA GLU A 106 5.90 -10.85 10.09
C GLU A 106 6.51 -9.55 9.55
N ARG A 107 5.98 -8.42 10.03
CA ARG A 107 6.37 -7.08 9.57
C ARG A 107 6.77 -6.19 10.72
N VAL A 108 7.80 -5.38 10.46
CA VAL A 108 8.30 -4.35 11.38
C VAL A 108 8.05 -2.96 10.82
N LEU A 109 8.09 -1.98 11.71
CA LEU A 109 7.91 -0.56 11.40
C LEU A 109 9.22 0.22 11.54
N TYR A 110 10.37 -0.44 11.33
CA TYR A 110 11.68 0.22 11.45
C TYR A 110 11.86 1.34 10.43
N TRP A 111 11.25 1.21 9.26
CA TRP A 111 11.19 2.27 8.25
C TRP A 111 10.63 3.61 8.78
N VAL A 112 9.82 3.61 9.85
CA VAL A 112 9.31 4.86 10.45
C VAL A 112 10.45 5.69 11.02
N ASN A 113 11.52 5.05 11.51
CA ASN A 113 12.70 5.73 12.02
C ASN A 113 13.48 6.47 10.92
N ASP A 114 13.27 6.09 9.65
CA ASP A 114 13.98 6.66 8.51
C ASP A 114 13.30 7.90 7.92
N ILE A 115 12.11 8.26 8.39
CA ILE A 115 11.33 9.42 7.90
C ILE A 115 12.05 10.72 8.30
N PRO A 116 12.42 11.60 7.35
CA PRO A 116 13.12 12.85 7.68
C PRO A 116 12.32 13.78 8.61
N ALA A 117 13.05 14.63 9.32
CA ALA A 117 12.47 15.71 10.13
C ALA A 117 11.48 16.55 9.31
N GLY A 118 10.32 16.86 9.89
CA GLY A 118 9.29 17.70 9.27
C GLY A 118 8.49 17.02 8.17
N MET A 119 8.75 15.74 7.85
CA MET A 119 7.99 14.98 6.86
C MET A 119 6.91 14.12 7.54
N THR A 120 5.74 14.04 6.90
CA THR A 120 4.65 13.14 7.30
C THR A 120 4.38 12.12 6.20
N VAL A 121 4.50 10.84 6.54
CA VAL A 121 4.16 9.70 5.68
C VAL A 121 2.78 9.19 6.04
N TYR A 122 1.84 9.24 5.10
CA TYR A 122 0.54 8.59 5.19
C TYR A 122 0.61 7.22 4.53
N CYS A 123 0.18 6.19 5.25
CA CYS A 123 0.17 4.83 4.74
C CYS A 123 -1.06 4.02 5.16
N GLY A 124 -1.33 2.97 4.39
CA GLY A 124 -2.39 2.01 4.66
C GLY A 124 -1.81 0.65 5.03
N HIS A 125 -2.40 -0.41 4.47
CA HIS A 125 -1.95 -1.80 4.52
C HIS A 125 -2.01 -2.51 5.88
N ASP A 126 -1.39 -1.91 6.90
CA ASP A 126 -1.30 -2.46 8.25
C ASP A 126 -2.32 -1.77 9.15
N ARG A 127 -3.35 -2.51 9.57
CA ARG A 127 -4.25 -2.08 10.64
C ARG A 127 -3.48 -2.04 11.97
N ARG A 128 -3.11 -0.83 12.40
CA ARG A 128 -2.36 -0.60 13.66
C ARG A 128 -3.22 -0.04 14.78
N SER A 129 -4.41 0.48 14.46
CA SER A 129 -5.37 0.90 15.48
C SER A 129 -6.53 -0.09 15.63
N GLN A 130 -6.98 -0.25 16.88
CA GLN A 130 -8.18 -0.99 17.25
C GLN A 130 -9.35 -0.07 17.64
N ASP A 131 -9.10 1.22 17.85
CA ASP A 131 -10.11 2.19 18.31
C ASP A 131 -10.82 2.95 17.18
N GLY A 132 -10.54 2.57 15.93
CA GLY A 132 -11.14 3.17 14.73
C GLY A 132 -10.52 4.49 14.27
N ARG A 133 -9.46 4.96 14.92
CA ARG A 133 -8.73 6.18 14.52
C ARG A 133 -7.40 5.84 13.83
N PRO A 134 -6.92 6.67 12.89
CA PRO A 134 -5.58 6.51 12.34
C PRO A 134 -4.51 6.47 13.43
N TYR A 135 -3.59 5.52 13.34
CA TYR A 135 -2.49 5.41 14.29
C TYR A 135 -1.36 6.33 13.87
N VAL A 136 -0.90 7.19 14.78
CA VAL A 136 0.21 8.13 14.54
C VAL A 136 1.45 7.64 15.28
N ARG A 137 2.59 7.68 14.60
CA ARG A 137 3.89 7.39 15.19
C ARG A 137 4.92 8.41 14.74
N ASP A 138 5.40 9.20 15.69
CA ASP A 138 6.56 10.07 15.49
C ASP A 138 7.87 9.29 15.70
N ASN A 139 8.94 9.74 15.06
CA ASN A 139 10.29 9.22 15.28
C ASN A 139 11.18 10.24 16.03
N ALA A 140 12.34 9.79 16.49
CA ALA A 140 13.25 10.61 17.29
C ALA A 140 13.84 11.83 16.56
N GLN A 141 13.81 11.83 15.22
CA GLN A 141 14.36 12.90 14.37
C GLN A 141 13.27 13.88 13.88
N GLY A 142 12.03 13.78 14.37
CA GLY A 142 10.94 14.71 14.03
C GLY A 142 10.18 14.39 12.74
N GLY A 143 10.31 13.17 12.22
CA GLY A 143 9.46 12.64 11.16
C GLY A 143 8.24 11.90 11.72
N ARG A 144 7.19 11.77 10.91
CA ARG A 144 5.90 11.19 11.33
C ARG A 144 5.37 10.16 10.34
N ALA A 145 4.83 9.06 10.84
CA ALA A 145 3.99 8.13 10.09
C ALA A 145 2.54 8.19 10.60
N VAL A 146 1.57 8.20 9.69
CA VAL A 146 0.14 8.12 9.95
C VAL A 146 -0.42 6.91 9.22
N PHE A 147 -0.90 5.92 9.97
CA PHE A 147 -1.47 4.67 9.47
C PHE A 147 -2.99 4.82 9.38
N MET A 148 -3.49 4.96 8.16
CA MET A 148 -4.89 5.27 7.83
C MET A 148 -5.79 4.03 7.75
N ASP A 149 -5.23 2.82 7.68
CA ASP A 149 -6.02 1.58 7.64
C ASP A 149 -6.62 1.26 9.02
N THR A 150 -7.91 1.50 9.16
CA THR A 150 -8.72 1.17 10.36
C THR A 150 -9.64 -0.02 10.11
N GLY A 151 -9.43 -0.75 9.02
CA GLY A 151 -10.00 -2.08 8.79
C GLY A 151 -11.42 -2.14 8.24
N ALA A 152 -11.88 -1.16 7.44
CA ALA A 152 -13.23 -1.13 6.85
C ALA A 152 -13.67 -2.49 6.26
N GLY A 153 -12.82 -3.13 5.45
CA GLY A 153 -13.11 -4.44 4.82
C GLY A 153 -13.13 -5.63 5.79
N LYS A 154 -12.94 -5.41 7.09
CA LYS A 154 -12.90 -6.42 8.16
C LYS A 154 -13.78 -6.00 9.35
N GLY A 155 -14.83 -5.22 9.10
CA GLY A 155 -15.76 -4.74 10.12
C GLY A 155 -15.24 -3.57 10.98
N GLY A 156 -14.13 -2.95 10.57
CA GLY A 156 -13.62 -1.71 11.17
C GLY A 156 -14.19 -0.46 10.49
N HIS A 157 -13.40 0.61 10.45
CA HIS A 157 -13.82 1.90 9.92
C HIS A 157 -13.11 2.26 8.62
N LEU A 158 -13.70 3.20 7.87
CA LEU A 158 -13.02 3.91 6.79
C LEU A 158 -12.60 5.28 7.35
N SER A 159 -11.29 5.53 7.36
CA SER A 159 -10.73 6.79 7.86
C SER A 159 -10.34 7.72 6.73
N TRP A 160 -10.39 9.02 7.00
CA TRP A 160 -9.97 10.09 6.10
C TRP A 160 -9.31 11.21 6.91
N VAL A 161 -8.62 12.12 6.23
CA VAL A 161 -7.97 13.29 6.81
C VAL A 161 -8.05 14.45 5.82
N ASP A 162 -8.25 15.66 6.32
CA ASP A 162 -8.13 16.91 5.55
C ASP A 162 -6.71 17.47 5.71
N LEU A 163 -6.08 17.92 4.62
CA LEU A 163 -4.65 18.26 4.54
C LEU A 163 -4.40 19.68 4.07
#